data_AF-A0AAP0H825-F1
#
_entry.id   AF-A0AAP0H825-F1
#
_cell.length_a   1.000
_cell.length_b   1.000
_cell.length_c   1.000
_cell.angle_alpha   90.00
_cell.angle_beta   90.00
_cell.angle_gamma   90.00
#
_symmetry.space_group_name_H-M   'P 1'
#
loop_
_entity.id
_entity.type
_entity.pdbx_description
1 polymer ?
#
loop_
_entity_poly.entity_id
_entity_poly.type
_entity_poly.pdbx_seq_one_letter_code
_entity_poly.pdbx_strand_id
1 'polypeptide(L)'
;MAKDLKVRSDSQGTVTCDSEDDTLKDFWIPDYILLLGSEVKKPSHVPASPVIVFINSKSGGQLGGELLVSYQTLLNKNQVFDLNQNAPDKVLQQLYFNLEKLKRDSDGDSFANEIQRRLRIIVAGGDGTAGWILGVISDLKLSQPPLVATVPLGTGNNLPFAFGWVWWS
;
A
#
# COMPACT_ATOMS: atom_id res chain seq x y z
N MET A 1 -46.66 10.10 45.26
CA MET A 1 -45.91 8.90 45.72
C MET A 1 -45.98 7.84 44.63
N ALA A 2 -44.83 7.20 44.32
CA ALA A 2 -44.61 5.87 43.71
C ALA A 2 -45.55 5.40 42.57
N LYS A 3 -45.06 5.27 41.32
CA LYS A 3 -44.41 4.09 40.66
C LYS A 3 -45.40 3.03 40.14
N ASP A 4 -45.36 2.80 38.82
CA ASP A 4 -45.25 1.49 38.13
C ASP A 4 -45.30 1.72 36.60
N LEU A 5 -44.18 1.67 35.87
CA LEU A 5 -43.51 0.49 35.28
C LEU A 5 -44.42 -0.42 34.44
N LYS A 6 -44.52 -0.11 33.13
CA LYS A 6 -44.85 -1.10 32.10
C LYS A 6 -43.72 -1.11 31.05
N VAL A 7 -43.12 -2.28 30.95
CA VAL A 7 -42.01 -2.72 30.10
C VAL A 7 -42.23 -2.37 28.63
N ARG A 8 -41.17 -1.87 27.96
CA ARG A 8 -41.05 -1.88 26.50
C ARG A 8 -39.67 -2.39 26.08
N SER A 9 -39.70 -3.64 25.64
CA SER A 9 -38.80 -4.41 24.77
C SER A 9 -37.50 -3.76 24.30
N ASP A 10 -36.41 -4.48 24.57
CA ASP A 10 -35.10 -4.38 23.93
C ASP A 10 -35.22 -4.37 22.39
N SER A 11 -34.73 -3.30 21.77
CA SER A 11 -34.23 -3.35 20.40
C SER A 11 -32.73 -3.55 20.48
N GLN A 12 -32.29 -4.78 20.24
CA GLN A 12 -30.90 -5.11 19.94
C GLN A 12 -30.43 -4.22 18.78
N GLY A 13 -29.47 -3.34 19.06
CA GLY A 13 -28.68 -2.68 18.04
C GLY A 13 -27.73 -3.69 17.43
N THR A 14 -27.98 -4.10 16.19
CA THR A 14 -26.96 -4.69 15.32
C THR A 14 -25.95 -3.60 14.98
N VAL A 15 -24.80 -3.64 15.65
CA VAL A 15 -23.60 -2.90 15.24
C VAL A 15 -23.09 -3.58 13.98
N THR A 16 -23.25 -2.95 12.81
CA THR A 16 -22.70 -3.47 11.56
C THR A 16 -21.22 -3.12 11.45
N CYS A 17 -20.42 -4.13 11.10
CA CYS A 17 -18.98 -4.06 10.85
C CYS A 17 -18.71 -3.47 9.44
N ASP A 18 -19.18 -2.25 9.17
CA ASP A 18 -19.03 -1.59 7.85
C ASP A 18 -17.79 -0.69 7.76
N SER A 19 -17.05 -0.50 8.86
CA SER A 19 -15.99 0.51 8.93
C SER A 19 -14.63 0.06 8.38
N GLU A 20 -14.33 -1.24 8.34
CA GLU A 20 -12.99 -1.73 7.97
C GLU A 20 -12.79 -1.73 6.44
N ASP A 21 -13.81 -2.12 5.68
CA ASP A 21 -13.75 -2.20 4.20
C ASP A 21 -13.60 -0.82 3.55
N ASP A 22 -14.16 0.23 4.17
CA ASP A 22 -14.01 1.60 3.66
C ASP A 22 -12.60 2.16 3.89
N THR A 23 -11.89 1.71 4.94
CA THR A 23 -10.51 2.13 5.19
C THR A 23 -9.51 1.53 4.21
N LEU A 24 -9.75 0.31 3.69
CA LEU A 24 -8.82 -0.32 2.75
C LEU A 24 -8.82 0.35 1.37
N LYS A 25 -9.92 1.00 1.00
CA LYS A 25 -10.02 1.77 -0.25
C LYS A 25 -9.02 2.90 -0.33
N ASP A 26 -8.58 3.45 0.81
CA ASP A 26 -7.57 4.50 0.87
C ASP A 26 -6.16 4.03 0.48
N PHE A 27 -5.93 2.72 0.39
CA PHE A 27 -4.66 2.15 -0.05
C PHE A 27 -4.71 1.57 -1.48
N TRP A 28 -5.89 1.56 -2.09
CA TRP A 28 -6.14 0.85 -3.35
C TRP A 28 -5.69 1.64 -4.58
N ILE A 29 -4.91 1.03 -5.46
CA ILE A 29 -4.55 1.57 -6.78
C ILE A 29 -5.32 0.79 -7.87
N PRO A 30 -6.07 1.49 -8.75
CA PRO A 30 -6.76 0.87 -9.88
C PRO A 30 -5.83 0.19 -10.89
N ASP A 31 -6.31 -0.90 -11.49
CA ASP A 31 -5.55 -1.68 -12.48
C ASP A 31 -5.10 -0.87 -13.70
N TYR A 32 -5.90 0.08 -14.18
CA TYR A 32 -5.53 0.88 -15.35
C TYR A 32 -4.30 1.79 -15.13
N ILE A 33 -3.92 2.03 -13.86
CA ILE A 33 -2.68 2.72 -13.49
C ILE A 33 -1.51 1.72 -13.46
N LEU A 34 -1.75 0.52 -12.93
CA LEU A 34 -0.73 -0.50 -12.71
C LEU A 34 -0.38 -1.26 -14.01
N LEU A 35 -1.37 -1.52 -14.85
CA LEU A 35 -1.32 -2.37 -16.02
C LEU A 35 -1.79 -1.61 -17.27
N LEU A 36 -0.92 -1.53 -18.28
CA LEU A 36 -1.29 -0.92 -19.56
C LEU A 36 -2.35 -1.75 -20.27
N GLY A 37 -3.36 -1.08 -20.82
CA GLY A 37 -4.41 -1.71 -21.62
C GLY A 37 -5.57 -2.29 -20.80
N SER A 38 -5.54 -2.17 -19.47
CA SER A 38 -6.70 -2.46 -18.63
C SER A 38 -7.83 -1.47 -18.87
N GLU A 39 -9.07 -1.92 -18.69
CA GLU A 39 -10.25 -1.06 -18.80
C GLU A 39 -10.17 0.11 -17.82
N VAL A 40 -10.33 1.33 -18.33
CA VAL A 40 -10.30 2.54 -17.50
C VAL A 40 -11.60 2.64 -16.72
N LYS A 41 -11.56 2.20 -15.45
CA LYS A 41 -12.63 2.38 -14.46
C LYS A 41 -12.15 3.34 -13.39
N LYS A 42 -12.45 4.62 -13.55
CA LYS A 42 -12.08 5.65 -12.57
C LYS A 42 -12.95 5.50 -11.31
N PRO A 43 -12.37 5.30 -10.13
CA PRO A 43 -13.13 5.30 -8.88
C PRO A 43 -13.76 6.67 -8.60
N SER A 44 -14.83 6.69 -7.82
CA SER A 44 -15.46 7.92 -7.33
C SER A 44 -14.65 8.63 -6.24
N HIS A 45 -13.75 7.90 -5.57
CA HIS A 45 -12.93 8.38 -4.47
C HIS A 45 -11.45 8.28 -4.81
N VAL A 46 -10.67 9.32 -4.46
CA VAL A 46 -9.21 9.31 -4.59
C VAL A 46 -8.62 8.77 -3.28
N PRO A 47 -7.88 7.66 -3.32
CA PRO A 47 -7.31 7.06 -2.11
C PRO A 47 -6.41 8.04 -1.37
N ALA A 48 -6.56 8.12 -0.04
CA ALA A 48 -5.77 9.04 0.77
C ALA A 48 -4.27 8.65 0.81
N SER A 49 -3.94 7.37 0.65
CA SER A 49 -2.58 6.85 0.76
C SER A 49 -2.39 5.59 -0.11
N PRO A 50 -2.43 5.70 -1.45
CA PRO A 50 -2.20 4.56 -2.34
C PRO A 50 -0.86 3.89 -2.07
N VAL A 51 -0.83 2.55 -2.01
CA VAL A 51 0.35 1.78 -1.58
C VAL A 51 0.77 0.76 -2.63
N ILE A 52 2.08 0.73 -2.90
CA ILE A 52 2.77 -0.39 -3.54
C ILE A 52 3.53 -1.17 -2.47
N VAL A 53 3.40 -2.49 -2.45
CA VAL A 53 4.04 -3.37 -1.47
C VAL A 53 5.08 -4.24 -2.17
N PHE A 54 6.32 -4.18 -1.73
CA PHE A 54 7.37 -5.12 -2.11
C PHE A 54 7.67 -6.05 -0.94
N ILE A 55 7.64 -7.34 -1.17
CA ILE A 55 7.86 -8.36 -0.13
C ILE A 55 8.94 -9.31 -0.60
N ASN A 56 9.96 -9.54 0.24
CA ASN A 56 10.86 -10.66 0.06
C ASN A 56 10.25 -11.91 0.70
N SER A 57 9.58 -12.75 -0.08
CA SER A 57 8.83 -13.92 0.40
C SER A 57 9.69 -14.95 1.16
N LYS A 58 11.00 -14.95 0.96
CA LYS A 58 11.95 -15.86 1.65
C LYS A 58 12.51 -15.32 2.98
N SER A 59 12.22 -14.07 3.33
CA SER A 59 12.70 -13.47 4.58
C SER A 59 11.87 -13.90 5.79
N GLY A 60 12.46 -13.82 6.98
CA GLY A 60 11.74 -14.00 8.25
C GLY A 60 11.28 -15.44 8.56
N GLY A 61 11.86 -16.47 7.94
CA GLY A 61 11.52 -17.87 8.24
C GLY A 61 10.07 -18.22 7.92
N GLN A 62 9.67 -18.03 6.67
CA GLN A 62 8.31 -18.25 6.12
C GLN A 62 7.31 -17.10 6.33
N LEU A 63 7.56 -16.17 7.26
CA LEU A 63 6.70 -14.99 7.47
C LEU A 63 6.53 -14.14 6.21
N GLY A 64 7.56 -14.01 5.36
CA GLY A 64 7.46 -13.27 4.10
C GLY A 64 6.43 -13.85 3.13
N GLY A 65 6.31 -15.19 3.06
CA GLY A 65 5.34 -15.86 2.21
C GLY A 65 3.90 -15.65 2.71
N GLU A 66 3.68 -15.78 4.02
CA GLU A 66 2.36 -15.54 4.63
C GLU A 66 1.93 -14.08 4.50
N LEU A 67 2.88 -13.15 4.67
CA LEU A 67 2.64 -11.73 4.49
C LEU A 67 2.25 -11.40 3.05
N LEU A 68 2.92 -12.01 2.07
CA LEU A 68 2.57 -11.84 0.65
C LEU A 68 1.11 -12.21 0.38
N VAL A 69 0.68 -13.38 0.85
CA VAL A 69 -0.70 -13.86 0.68
C VAL A 69 -1.69 -12.91 1.37
N SER A 70 -1.37 -12.46 2.59
CA SER A 70 -2.21 -11.54 3.35
C SER A 70 -2.41 -10.21 2.62
N TYR A 71 -1.32 -9.57 2.15
CA TYR A 71 -1.43 -8.33 1.39
C TYR A 71 -2.19 -8.52 0.07
N GLN A 72 -1.96 -9.62 -0.66
CA GLN A 72 -2.71 -9.90 -1.90
C GLN A 72 -4.21 -10.15 -1.67
N THR A 73 -4.60 -10.51 -0.45
CA THR A 73 -6.01 -10.70 -0.07
C THR A 73 -6.67 -9.37 0.32
N LEU A 74 -5.92 -8.46 0.95
CA LEU A 74 -6.43 -7.17 1.43
C LEU A 74 -6.36 -6.05 0.38
N LEU A 75 -5.40 -6.15 -0.53
CA LEU A 75 -5.07 -5.12 -1.52
C LEU A 75 -5.29 -5.63 -2.94
N ASN A 76 -5.16 -4.72 -3.90
CA ASN A 76 -5.07 -5.12 -5.29
C ASN A 76 -3.86 -6.04 -5.49
N LYS A 77 -4.06 -7.26 -5.98
CA LYS A 77 -2.94 -8.19 -6.25
C LYS A 77 -1.85 -7.58 -7.14
N ASN A 78 -2.21 -6.64 -8.02
CA ASN A 78 -1.28 -5.96 -8.92
C ASN A 78 -0.46 -4.85 -8.24
N GLN A 79 -0.76 -4.52 -6.97
CA GLN A 79 0.01 -3.56 -6.16
C GLN A 79 0.93 -4.25 -5.14
N VAL A 80 0.99 -5.59 -5.15
CA VAL A 80 1.78 -6.40 -4.21
C VAL A 80 2.74 -7.30 -4.99
N PHE A 81 4.04 -7.09 -4.79
CA PHE A 81 5.11 -7.70 -5.58
C PHE A 81 6.03 -8.55 -4.70
N ASP A 82 6.19 -9.82 -5.08
CA ASP A 82 7.28 -10.65 -4.55
C ASP A 82 8.60 -10.29 -5.24
N LEU A 83 9.59 -9.87 -4.46
CA LEU A 83 10.93 -9.50 -4.93
C LEU A 83 11.74 -10.66 -5.48
N ASN A 84 11.35 -11.90 -5.18
CA ASN A 84 11.96 -13.08 -5.79
C ASN A 84 11.49 -13.31 -7.24
N GLN A 85 10.40 -12.65 -7.65
CA GLN A 85 9.76 -12.83 -8.95
C GLN A 85 9.81 -11.53 -9.77
N ASN A 86 9.72 -10.38 -9.11
CA ASN A 86 9.62 -9.08 -9.73
C ASN A 86 10.80 -8.21 -9.29
N ALA A 87 11.61 -7.79 -10.26
CA ALA A 87 12.69 -6.85 -10.00
C ALA A 87 12.09 -5.44 -9.76
N PRO A 88 12.41 -4.77 -8.65
CA PRO A 88 11.75 -3.53 -8.24
C PRO A 88 12.01 -2.36 -9.21
N ASP A 89 13.16 -2.34 -9.87
CA ASP A 89 13.49 -1.38 -10.93
C ASP A 89 12.50 -1.46 -12.08
N LYS A 90 12.20 -2.67 -12.57
CA LYS A 90 11.24 -2.87 -13.66
C LYS A 90 9.83 -2.46 -13.25
N VAL A 91 9.41 -2.85 -12.04
CA VAL A 91 8.09 -2.51 -11.50
C VAL A 91 7.91 -1.00 -11.40
N LEU A 92 8.87 -0.30 -10.77
CA LEU A 92 8.77 1.15 -10.56
C LEU A 92 8.91 1.92 -11.89
N GLN A 93 9.82 1.52 -12.78
CA GLN A 93 9.93 2.12 -14.12
C GLN A 93 8.61 2.01 -14.89
N GLN A 94 7.99 0.83 -14.88
CA GLN A 94 6.69 0.63 -15.53
C GLN A 94 5.60 1.48 -14.90
N LEU A 95 5.51 1.53 -13.57
CA LEU A 95 4.52 2.32 -12.85
C LEU A 95 4.63 3.81 -13.19
N TYR A 96 5.83 4.39 -13.09
CA TYR A 96 6.04 5.81 -13.39
C TYR A 96 5.84 6.10 -14.88
N PHE A 97 6.23 5.19 -15.77
CA PHE A 97 5.93 5.32 -17.20
C PHE A 97 4.41 5.36 -17.45
N ASN A 98 3.63 4.49 -16.81
CA ASN A 98 2.17 4.47 -16.94
C ASN A 98 1.56 5.78 -16.42
N LEU A 99 1.98 6.25 -15.24
CA LEU A 99 1.49 7.50 -14.65
C LEU A 99 1.78 8.70 -15.56
N GLU A 100 2.99 8.79 -16.11
CA GLU A 100 3.36 9.87 -17.04
C GLU A 100 2.58 9.81 -18.36
N LYS A 101 2.28 8.60 -18.85
CA LYS A 101 1.43 8.44 -20.03
C LYS A 101 0.00 8.94 -19.76
N LEU A 102 -0.61 8.51 -18.66
CA LEU A 102 -1.98 8.89 -18.28
C LEU A 102 -2.13 10.40 -18.05
N LYS A 103 -1.07 11.07 -17.60
CA LYS A 103 -1.04 12.54 -17.45
C LYS A 103 -0.97 13.30 -18.78
N ARG A 104 -0.40 12.69 -19.82
CA ARG A 104 -0.19 13.31 -21.14
C ARG A 104 -1.35 13.08 -22.10
N ASP A 105 -2.18 12.06 -21.85
CA ASP A 105 -3.39 11.84 -22.64
C ASP A 105 -4.33 13.05 -22.55
N SER A 106 -5.11 13.29 -23.61
CA SER A 106 -5.80 14.56 -23.91
C SER A 106 -6.78 15.08 -22.85
N ASP A 107 -7.23 14.22 -21.92
CA ASP A 107 -8.11 14.58 -20.79
C ASP A 107 -7.34 14.83 -19.48
N GLY A 108 -6.01 14.65 -19.47
CA GLY A 108 -5.11 14.86 -18.33
C GLY A 108 -5.63 14.23 -17.05
N ASP A 109 -5.34 12.94 -16.82
CA ASP A 109 -5.96 12.23 -15.69
C ASP A 109 -5.52 12.81 -14.34
N SER A 110 -6.36 13.71 -13.79
CA SER A 110 -6.16 14.33 -12.48
C SER A 110 -6.07 13.29 -11.37
N PHE A 111 -6.72 12.14 -11.57
CA PHE A 111 -6.63 11.00 -10.67
C PHE A 111 -5.22 10.42 -10.63
N ALA A 112 -4.61 10.14 -11.77
CA ALA A 112 -3.23 9.63 -11.85
C ALA A 112 -2.22 10.58 -11.21
N ASN A 113 -2.43 11.89 -11.34
CA ASN A 113 -1.60 12.89 -10.68
C ASN A 113 -1.73 12.83 -9.14
N GLU A 114 -2.94 12.72 -8.60
CA GLU A 114 -3.15 12.58 -7.16
C GLU A 114 -2.59 11.27 -6.62
N ILE A 115 -2.73 10.16 -7.36
CA ILE A 115 -2.14 8.87 -6.99
C ILE A 115 -0.62 9.00 -6.88
N GLN A 116 0.05 9.57 -7.89
CA GLN A 116 1.50 9.74 -7.87
C GLN A 116 1.94 10.62 -6.70
N ARG A 117 1.20 11.70 -6.39
CA ARG A 117 1.54 12.62 -5.31
C ARG A 117 1.42 11.98 -3.93
N ARG A 118 0.47 11.06 -3.74
CA ARG A 118 0.17 10.42 -2.44
C ARG A 118 0.77 9.02 -2.31
N LEU A 119 1.51 8.57 -3.32
CA LEU A 119 2.06 7.22 -3.40
C LEU A 119 2.97 6.91 -2.23
N ARG A 120 2.76 5.74 -1.63
CA ARG A 120 3.60 5.16 -0.59
C ARG A 120 4.12 3.81 -1.04
N ILE A 121 5.30 3.46 -0.56
CA ILE A 121 5.91 2.16 -0.81
C ILE A 121 6.13 1.48 0.54
N ILE A 122 5.67 0.25 0.67
CA ILE A 122 5.98 -0.65 1.78
C ILE A 122 7.01 -1.66 1.31
N VAL A 123 8.05 -1.88 2.11
CA VAL A 123 9.10 -2.85 1.83
C VAL A 123 9.20 -3.83 2.98
N ALA A 124 8.79 -5.08 2.77
CA ALA A 124 8.91 -6.15 3.76
C ALA A 124 10.13 -7.03 3.49
N GLY A 125 11.08 -7.06 4.42
CA GLY A 125 12.35 -7.77 4.27
C GLY A 125 13.35 -7.38 5.35
N GLY A 126 14.63 -7.70 5.11
CA GLY A 126 15.74 -7.21 5.94
C GLY A 126 16.40 -5.95 5.36
N ASP A 127 17.48 -5.49 6.00
CA ASP A 127 18.21 -4.26 5.63
C ASP A 127 18.63 -4.24 4.15
N GLY A 128 19.13 -5.36 3.62
CA GLY A 128 19.51 -5.47 2.20
C GLY A 128 18.33 -5.32 1.23
N THR A 129 17.14 -5.78 1.62
CA THR A 129 15.92 -5.62 0.83
C THR A 129 15.46 -4.16 0.80
N ALA A 130 15.46 -3.48 1.95
CA ALA A 130 15.14 -2.06 2.01
C ALA A 130 16.16 -1.21 1.24
N GLY A 131 17.45 -1.49 1.41
CA GLY A 131 18.54 -0.81 0.69
C GLY A 131 18.42 -0.97 -0.82
N TRP A 132 18.02 -2.15 -1.31
CA TRP A 132 17.78 -2.36 -2.74
C TRP A 132 16.66 -1.47 -3.27
N ILE A 133 15.50 -1.41 -2.59
CA ILE A 133 14.38 -0.56 -3.00
C ILE A 133 14.76 0.93 -2.96
N LEU A 134 15.42 1.37 -1.88
CA LEU A 134 15.85 2.77 -1.74
C LEU A 134 16.86 3.16 -2.81
N GLY A 135 17.78 2.26 -3.17
CA GLY A 135 18.73 2.46 -4.28
C GLY A 135 17.99 2.66 -5.60
N VAL A 136 17.04 1.78 -5.93
CA VAL A 136 16.23 1.91 -7.15
C VAL A 136 15.45 3.22 -7.18
N ILE A 137 14.80 3.62 -6.08
CA ILE A 137 14.07 4.89 -6.01
C ILE A 137 15.01 6.09 -6.24
N SER A 138 16.23 6.02 -5.70
CA SER A 138 17.25 7.05 -5.89
C SER A 138 17.70 7.14 -7.34
N ASP A 139 17.87 6.00 -8.01
CA ASP A 139 18.29 5.92 -9.42
C ASP A 139 17.23 6.45 -10.40
N LEU A 140 15.94 6.37 -10.04
CA LEU A 140 14.84 6.90 -10.84
C LEU A 140 14.82 8.43 -10.92
N LYS A 141 15.57 9.14 -10.05
CA LYS A 141 15.67 10.61 -10.04
C LYS A 141 14.32 11.32 -10.10
N LEU A 142 13.35 10.80 -9.33
CA LEU A 142 12.00 11.33 -9.27
C LEU A 142 12.02 12.74 -8.66
N SER A 143 11.25 13.67 -9.25
CA SER A 143 11.10 15.02 -8.69
C SER A 143 10.44 15.02 -7.31
N GLN A 144 9.57 14.05 -7.06
CA GLN A 144 8.92 13.80 -5.78
C GLN A 144 8.99 12.29 -5.50
N PRO A 145 9.99 11.82 -4.73
CA PRO A 145 10.07 10.41 -4.37
C PRO A 145 8.94 10.04 -3.39
N PRO A 146 8.38 8.81 -3.48
CA PRO A 146 7.31 8.36 -2.60
C PRO A 146 7.84 8.11 -1.19
N LEU A 147 6.96 8.16 -0.20
CA LEU A 147 7.29 7.77 1.17
C LEU A 147 7.53 6.27 1.23
N VAL A 148 8.63 5.85 1.88
CA VAL A 148 9.00 4.43 2.03
C VAL A 148 8.87 4.03 3.50
N ALA A 149 8.08 3.00 3.77
CA ALA A 149 7.98 2.34 5.07
C ALA A 149 8.62 0.95 4.97
N THR A 150 9.41 0.58 5.99
CA THR A 150 10.02 -0.75 6.06
C THR A 150 9.26 -1.62 7.07
N VAL A 151 8.98 -2.87 6.67
CA VAL A 151 8.39 -3.90 7.51
C VAL A 151 9.48 -4.94 7.78
N PRO A 152 10.06 -4.96 8.98
CA PRO A 152 11.14 -5.88 9.28
C PRO A 152 10.68 -7.34 9.25
N LEU A 153 11.33 -8.16 8.43
CA LEU A 153 11.12 -9.61 8.38
C LEU A 153 12.38 -10.35 8.85
N GLY A 154 12.61 -10.36 10.17
CA GLY A 154 13.74 -11.04 10.81
C GLY A 154 14.13 -10.46 12.17
N THR A 155 15.13 -11.08 12.81
CA THR A 155 15.64 -10.74 14.16
C THR A 155 16.78 -9.71 14.18
N GLY A 156 17.30 -9.30 13.02
CA GLY A 156 18.42 -8.34 12.90
C GLY A 156 18.04 -7.13 12.05
N ASN A 157 17.21 -6.24 12.59
CA ASN A 157 16.83 -5.00 11.91
C ASN A 157 17.65 -3.85 12.45
N ASN A 158 18.63 -3.38 11.69
CA ASN A 158 19.42 -2.21 12.06
C ASN A 158 18.90 -0.92 11.40
N LEU A 159 17.96 -1.02 10.47
CA LEU A 159 17.31 0.13 9.82
C LEU A 159 16.78 1.20 10.80
N PRO A 160 16.06 0.87 11.89
CA PRO A 160 15.61 1.90 12.84
C PRO A 160 16.79 2.64 13.49
N PHE A 161 17.90 1.95 13.73
CA PHE A 161 19.11 2.53 14.32
C PHE A 161 19.86 3.42 13.31
N ALA A 162 19.88 3.03 12.03
CA ALA A 162 20.50 3.82 10.96
C ALA A 162 19.73 5.10 10.62
N PHE A 163 18.41 5.12 10.86
CA PHE A 163 17.54 6.28 10.62
C PHE A 163 17.19 7.09 11.90
N GLY A 164 17.78 6.74 13.05
CA GLY A 164 17.59 7.47 14.32
C GLY A 164 16.23 7.25 14.99
N TRP A 165 15.50 6.20 14.62
CA TRP A 165 14.20 5.84 15.19
C TRP A 165 14.42 4.96 16.42
N VAL A 166 15.03 5.54 17.45
CA VAL A 166 15.03 4.93 18.79
C VAL A 166 13.66 5.15 19.40
N TRP A 167 12.94 4.06 19.63
CA TRP A 167 11.77 4.05 20.50
C TRP A 167 12.24 4.50 21.89
N TRP A 168 11.79 5.67 22.34
CA TRP A 168 11.95 6.05 23.74
C TRP A 168 11.07 5.09 24.56
N SER A 169 11.72 4.31 25.42
CA SER A 169 11.07 3.69 26.58
C SER A 169 10.99 4.69 27.73
#